data_AF-A0A9E5EWN9-F1
#
_entry.id   AF-A0A9E5EWN9-F1
#
_cell.length_a   1.000
_cell.length_b   1.000
_cell.length_c   1.000
_cell.angle_alpha   90.00
_cell.angle_beta   90.00
_cell.angle_gamma   90.00
#
_symmetry.space_group_name_H-M   'P 1'
#
loop_
_entity.id
_entity.type
_entity.pdbx_description
1 polymer ?
#
loop_
_entity_poly.entity_id
_entity_poly.type
_entity_poly.pdbx_seq_one_letter_code
_entity_poly.pdbx_strand_id
1 'polypeptide(L)'
;GAVVAFLAFHPSHCELANKLAKVVADHATPVGSGTVARTKRIPVERRAEAAVIAWMRHQTTAYDSMSIAKIKGERREVRRMLAQRSKTLLARYRREESGEERCVLKEALQKKL
;
A
#
# COMPACT_ATOMS: atom_id res chain seq x y z
N GLY A 1 10.00 10.72 3.88
CA GLY A 1 10.06 9.41 4.60
C GLY A 1 10.06 8.25 3.61
N ALA A 2 10.52 7.07 4.01
CA ALA A 2 10.67 5.90 3.13
C ALA A 2 9.37 5.52 2.38
N VAL A 3 8.20 5.75 2.98
CA VAL A 3 6.89 5.53 2.35
C VAL A 3 6.66 6.48 1.17
N VAL A 4 6.85 7.79 1.36
CA VAL A 4 6.70 8.79 0.28
C VAL A 4 7.70 8.50 -0.86
N ALA A 5 8.93 8.14 -0.51
CA ALA A 5 9.96 7.77 -1.48
C ALA A 5 9.56 6.52 -2.30
N PHE A 6 8.96 5.52 -1.65
CA PHE A 6 8.44 4.34 -2.35
C PHE A 6 7.23 4.66 -3.25
N LEU A 7 6.33 5.54 -2.79
CA LEU A 7 5.17 5.95 -3.58
C LEU A 7 5.64 6.61 -4.88
N ALA A 8 6.63 7.49 -4.81
CA ALA A 8 7.24 8.16 -5.96
C ALA A 8 6.21 8.79 -6.90
N PHE A 9 5.16 9.37 -6.32
CA PHE A 9 4.08 9.98 -7.08
C PHE A 9 4.55 11.22 -7.82
N HIS A 10 3.91 11.52 -8.94
CA HIS A 10 4.14 12.74 -9.69
C HIS A 10 3.92 13.97 -8.79
N PRO A 11 4.63 15.10 -8.98
CA PRO A 11 4.44 16.30 -8.16
C PRO A 11 2.98 16.77 -8.06
N SER A 12 2.17 16.57 -9.12
CA SER A 12 0.72 16.84 -9.12
C SER A 12 -0.09 16.01 -8.09
N HIS A 13 0.50 14.96 -7.55
CA HIS A 13 -0.08 14.04 -6.57
C HIS A 13 0.69 14.03 -5.24
N CYS A 14 1.52 15.04 -4.97
CA CYS A 14 2.34 15.10 -3.75
C CYS A 14 1.51 15.09 -2.46
N GLU A 15 0.38 15.80 -2.42
CA GLU A 15 -0.52 15.81 -1.28
C GLU A 15 -1.13 14.43 -1.01
N LEU A 16 -1.51 13.73 -2.09
CA LEU A 16 -2.06 12.38 -2.00
C LEU A 16 -1.01 11.41 -1.45
N ALA A 17 0.25 11.52 -1.91
CA ALA A 17 1.34 10.72 -1.40
C ALA A 17 1.58 10.94 0.09
N ASN A 18 1.54 12.19 0.56
CA ASN A 18 1.72 12.53 1.96
C ASN A 18 0.57 12.02 2.83
N LYS A 19 -0.69 12.18 2.39
CA LYS A 19 -1.86 11.64 3.10
C LYS A 19 -1.79 10.11 3.20
N LEU A 20 -1.49 9.44 2.10
CA LEU A 20 -1.33 7.98 2.08
C LEU A 20 -0.19 7.54 2.99
N ALA A 21 0.95 8.23 2.95
CA ALA A 21 2.08 7.93 3.82
C ALA A 21 1.74 8.05 5.31
N LYS A 22 0.97 9.09 5.68
CA LYS A 22 0.49 9.27 7.05
C LYS A 22 -0.42 8.12 7.49
N VAL A 23 -1.45 7.82 6.70
CA VAL A 23 -2.39 6.73 7.05
C VAL A 23 -1.68 5.37 7.11
N VAL A 24 -0.74 5.10 6.21
CA VAL A 24 0.08 3.88 6.25
C VAL A 24 0.95 3.84 7.51
N ALA A 25 1.56 4.96 7.91
CA ALA A 25 2.36 5.02 9.13
C ALA A 25 1.51 4.83 10.40
N ASP A 26 0.29 5.36 10.43
CA ASP A 26 -0.64 5.23 11.57
C ASP A 26 -1.17 3.79 11.73
N HIS A 27 -1.34 3.06 10.61
CA HIS A 27 -1.93 1.72 10.61
C HIS A 27 -0.90 0.58 10.56
N ALA A 28 0.32 0.84 10.06
CA ALA A 28 1.38 -0.14 10.10
C ALA A 28 2.00 -0.15 11.50
N THR A 29 2.20 -1.34 12.09
CA THR A 29 3.11 -1.49 13.24
C THR A 29 4.39 -0.72 12.93
N PRO A 30 4.85 0.19 13.82
CA PRO A 30 5.71 1.28 13.41
C PRO A 30 6.92 0.77 12.64
N VAL A 31 7.10 1.26 11.43
CA VAL A 31 8.35 1.11 10.67
C VAL A 31 9.42 2.00 11.32
N GLY A 32 9.79 1.67 12.56
CA GLY A 32 10.65 2.51 13.39
C GLY A 32 10.65 2.22 14.90
N SER A 33 9.71 1.44 15.47
CA SER A 33 9.60 1.30 16.94
C SER A 33 10.59 0.33 17.61
N GLY A 34 11.68 -0.04 16.94
CA GLY A 34 12.78 -0.77 17.59
C GLY A 34 12.55 -2.25 17.93
N THR A 35 11.34 -2.80 17.83
CA THR A 35 11.06 -4.13 18.41
C THR A 35 11.24 -5.32 17.47
N VAL A 36 12.33 -5.42 16.68
CA VAL A 36 12.61 -6.72 16.05
C VAL A 36 14.10 -6.97 15.76
N ALA A 37 14.74 -7.74 16.62
CA ALA A 37 16.08 -8.29 16.35
C ALA A 37 16.15 -9.15 15.07
N ARG A 38 15.00 -9.68 14.59
CA ARG A 38 14.88 -10.44 13.32
C ARG A 38 14.57 -9.58 12.07
N THR A 39 13.95 -8.42 12.25
CA THR A 39 13.61 -7.46 11.17
C THR A 39 14.65 -6.35 11.00
N LYS A 40 15.64 -6.27 11.90
CA LYS A 40 16.85 -5.42 11.76
C LYS A 40 17.59 -5.60 10.43
N ARG A 41 17.37 -6.71 9.70
CA ARG A 41 17.98 -6.96 8.38
C ARG A 41 17.15 -6.49 7.18
N ILE A 42 15.91 -6.07 7.37
CA ILE A 42 15.08 -5.61 6.25
C ILE A 42 15.26 -4.09 6.13
N PRO A 43 15.79 -3.60 5.00
CA PRO A 43 15.94 -2.16 4.77
C PRO A 43 14.62 -1.43 5.00
N VAL A 44 14.69 -0.20 5.51
CA VAL A 44 13.50 0.60 5.83
C VAL A 44 12.61 0.80 4.60
N GLU A 45 13.19 0.82 3.41
CA GLU A 45 12.55 0.90 2.11
C GLU A 45 11.67 -0.33 1.84
N ARG A 46 12.19 -1.54 2.13
CA ARG A 46 11.41 -2.77 1.96
C ARG A 46 10.28 -2.89 2.97
N ARG A 47 10.48 -2.37 4.18
CA ARG A 47 9.40 -2.28 5.18
C ARG A 47 8.33 -1.29 4.74
N ALA A 48 8.73 -0.14 4.19
CA ALA A 48 7.81 0.85 3.64
C ALA A 48 6.99 0.27 2.47
N GLU A 49 7.63 -0.39 1.50
CA GLU A 49 6.94 -1.10 0.41
C GLU A 49 5.92 -2.11 0.97
N ALA A 50 6.35 -2.97 1.90
CA ALA A 50 5.47 -3.98 2.46
C ALA A 50 4.25 -3.38 3.18
N ALA A 51 4.46 -2.30 3.94
CA ALA A 51 3.39 -1.58 4.64
C ALA A 51 2.38 -0.97 3.65
N VAL A 52 2.86 -0.30 2.61
CA VAL A 52 2.00 0.28 1.57
C VAL A 52 1.20 -0.79 0.86
N ILE A 53 1.84 -1.87 0.41
CA ILE A 53 1.15 -2.95 -0.31
C ILE A 53 0.15 -3.69 0.59
N ALA A 54 0.44 -3.83 1.89
CA ALA A 54 -0.53 -4.37 2.84
C ALA A 54 -1.74 -3.45 2.96
N TRP A 55 -1.54 -2.15 3.20
CA TRP A 55 -2.63 -1.18 3.30
C TRP A 55 -3.48 -1.16 2.02
N MET A 56 -2.85 -1.08 0.84
CA MET A 56 -3.53 -1.12 -0.45
C MET A 56 -4.42 -2.35 -0.59
N ARG A 57 -3.91 -3.53 -0.25
CA ARG A 57 -4.70 -4.77 -0.35
C ARG A 57 -5.96 -4.72 0.52
N HIS A 58 -5.88 -4.16 1.72
CA HIS A 58 -7.05 -4.04 2.60
C HIS A 58 -8.05 -2.95 2.15
N GLN A 59 -7.58 -1.90 1.48
CA GLN A 59 -8.44 -0.75 1.16
C GLN A 59 -8.98 -0.74 -0.27
N THR A 60 -8.20 -1.22 -1.25
CA THR A 60 -8.53 -1.11 -2.67
C THR A 60 -8.92 -2.44 -3.30
N THR A 61 -9.07 -3.50 -2.50
CA THR A 61 -9.45 -4.83 -3.00
C THR A 61 -10.45 -5.50 -2.05
N ALA A 62 -11.17 -6.52 -2.53
CA ALA A 62 -12.08 -7.32 -1.71
C ALA A 62 -11.35 -8.34 -0.81
N TYR A 63 -10.09 -8.09 -0.43
CA TYR A 63 -9.24 -9.08 0.24
C TYR A 63 -9.87 -9.64 1.52
N ASP A 64 -10.49 -8.78 2.33
CA ASP A 64 -11.05 -9.16 3.62
C ASP A 64 -12.36 -9.94 3.49
N SER A 65 -13.09 -9.77 2.39
CA SER A 65 -14.37 -10.45 2.12
C SER A 65 -14.27 -11.61 1.13
N MET A 66 -13.11 -11.82 0.50
CA MET A 66 -12.92 -12.87 -0.50
C MET A 66 -12.85 -14.26 0.14
N SER A 67 -13.68 -15.18 -0.34
CA SER A 67 -13.55 -16.60 -0.02
C SER A 67 -12.35 -17.20 -0.77
N ILE A 68 -11.35 -17.67 -0.03
CA ILE A 68 -10.17 -18.33 -0.58
C ILE A 68 -10.25 -19.81 -0.22
N ALA A 69 -10.19 -20.68 -1.24
CA ALA A 69 -10.22 -22.12 -1.05
C ALA A 69 -9.11 -22.58 -0.10
N LYS A 70 -9.39 -23.59 0.73
CA LYS A 70 -8.43 -24.15 1.70
C LYS A 70 -7.44 -25.11 1.04
N ILE A 71 -6.91 -24.72 -0.12
CA ILE A 71 -5.90 -25.48 -0.88
C ILE A 71 -4.52 -24.97 -0.47
N LYS A 72 -3.56 -25.91 -0.32
CA LYS A 72 -2.19 -25.58 0.06
C LYS A 72 -1.59 -24.61 -0.97
N GLY A 73 -1.24 -23.41 -0.55
CA GLY A 73 -0.61 -22.39 -1.40
C GLY A 73 -1.55 -21.30 -1.91
N GLU A 74 -2.86 -21.55 -1.98
CA GLU A 74 -3.85 -20.66 -2.61
C GLU A 74 -3.81 -19.23 -2.03
N ARG A 75 -3.85 -19.11 -0.70
CA ARG A 75 -3.78 -17.82 -0.01
C ARG A 75 -2.50 -17.03 -0.31
N ARG A 76 -1.40 -17.71 -0.65
CA ARG A 76 -0.14 -17.05 -1.03
C ARG A 76 -0.24 -16.51 -2.45
N GLU A 77 -0.85 -17.24 -3.36
CA GLU A 77 -1.05 -16.83 -4.76
C GLU A 77 -2.02 -15.67 -4.86
N VAL A 78 -3.17 -15.74 -4.18
CA VAL A 78 -4.11 -14.63 -4.08
C VAL A 78 -3.43 -13.38 -3.51
N ARG A 79 -2.64 -13.52 -2.43
CA ARG A 79 -1.89 -12.38 -1.86
C ARG A 79 -0.87 -11.78 -2.84
N ARG A 80 -0.18 -12.61 -3.63
CA ARG A 80 0.76 -12.14 -4.67
C ARG A 80 0.04 -11.39 -5.78
N MET A 81 -1.06 -11.94 -6.28
CA MET A 81 -1.88 -11.33 -7.33
C MET A 81 -2.41 -9.96 -6.87
N LEU A 82 -2.96 -9.86 -5.66
CA LEU A 82 -3.47 -8.60 -5.11
C LEU A 82 -2.36 -7.58 -4.86
N ALA A 83 -1.18 -8.04 -4.43
CA ALA A 83 -0.01 -7.18 -4.31
C ALA A 83 0.41 -6.61 -5.66
N GLN A 84 0.39 -7.42 -6.73
CA GLN A 84 0.70 -6.96 -8.08
C GLN A 84 -0.32 -5.92 -8.58
N ARG A 85 -1.62 -6.18 -8.38
CA ARG A 85 -2.67 -5.19 -8.70
C ARG A 85 -2.48 -3.87 -7.97
N SER A 86 -2.11 -3.94 -6.68
CA SER A 86 -1.80 -2.75 -5.86
C SER A 86 -0.63 -1.96 -6.45
N LYS A 87 0.44 -2.63 -6.88
CA LYS A 87 1.59 -1.98 -7.55
C LYS A 87 1.19 -1.32 -8.86
N THR A 88 0.39 -1.99 -9.69
CA THR A 88 -0.11 -1.43 -10.95
C THR A 88 -0.95 -0.17 -10.71
N LEU A 89 -1.82 -0.18 -9.69
CA LEU A 89 -2.62 0.99 -9.33
C LEU A 89 -1.75 2.15 -8.87
N LEU A 90 -0.77 1.92 -7.99
CA LEU A 90 0.16 2.95 -7.52
C LEU A 90 1.00 3.56 -8.66
N ALA A 91 1.38 2.75 -9.65
CA ALA A 91 2.20 3.20 -10.78
C ALA A 91 1.51 4.29 -11.61
N ARG A 92 0.18 4.32 -11.66
CA ARG A 92 -0.60 5.35 -12.36
C ARG A 92 -0.33 6.74 -11.79
N TYR A 93 -0.28 6.83 -10.46
CA TYR A 93 -0.03 8.09 -9.74
C TYR A 93 1.43 8.56 -9.80
N ARG A 94 2.33 7.79 -10.43
CA ARG A 94 3.72 8.21 -10.69
C ARG A 94 3.87 9.03 -11.97
N ARG A 95 2.83 9.09 -12.79
CA ARG A 95 2.76 9.87 -14.03
C ARG A 95 1.86 11.07 -13.82
N GLU A 96 1.97 12.04 -14.71
CA GLU A 96 1.13 13.24 -14.73
C GLU A 96 -0.33 12.96 -15.14
N GLU A 97 -0.65 11.72 -15.51
CA GLU A 97 -1.97 11.32 -16.04
C GLU A 97 -3.10 11.78 -15.12
N SER A 98 -3.77 12.82 -15.61
CA SER A 98 -4.76 13.60 -14.90
C SER A 98 -6.11 12.92 -15.06
N GLY A 99 -6.51 12.19 -14.02
CA GLY A 99 -7.92 11.87 -13.81
C GLY A 99 -8.36 10.53 -14.36
N GLU A 100 -8.35 9.51 -13.51
CA GLU A 100 -9.55 8.68 -13.45
C GLU A 100 -10.66 9.54 -12.83
N GLU A 101 -11.82 9.62 -13.48
CA GLU A 101 -13.03 10.30 -12.97
C GLU A 101 -13.39 9.86 -11.54
N ARG A 102 -12.91 8.67 -11.12
CA ARG A 102 -12.86 8.22 -9.73
C ARG A 102 -11.44 7.90 -9.32
N CYS A 103 -10.86 8.79 -8.51
CA CYS A 103 -9.60 8.52 -7.85
C CYS A 103 -9.82 7.53 -6.69
N VAL A 104 -9.67 6.24 -6.97
CA VAL A 104 -9.83 5.14 -6.01
C VAL A 104 -9.03 5.37 -4.72
N LEU A 105 -7.84 5.98 -4.81
CA LEU A 105 -7.04 6.31 -3.65
C LEU A 105 -7.66 7.42 -2.78
N LYS A 106 -8.25 8.46 -3.39
CA LYS A 106 -8.95 9.51 -2.63
C LYS A 106 -10.17 8.92 -1.93
N GLU A 107 -10.95 8.09 -2.60
CA GLU A 107 -12.11 7.40 -2.00
C GLU A 107 -11.69 6.49 -0.83
N ALA A 108 -10.62 5.70 -1.01
CA ALA A 108 -10.09 4.84 0.04
C ALA A 108 -9.60 5.63 1.27
N LEU A 109 -9.03 6.82 1.06
CA LEU A 109 -8.63 7.71 2.15
C LEU A 109 -9.83 8.39 2.83
N GLN A 110 -10.92 8.66 2.10
CA GLN A 110 -12.14 9.27 2.64
C GLN A 110 -12.99 8.29 3.46
N LYS A 111 -13.00 7.00 3.10
CA LYS A 111 -13.73 5.94 3.82
C LYS A 111 -13.27 5.71 5.28
N LYS A 112 -12.24 6.40 5.74
CA LYS A 112 -11.62 6.26 7.07
C LYS A 112 -11.70 7.52 7.94
N LEU A 113 -12.56 8.49 7.59
CA LEU A 113 -13.00 9.54 8.52
C LEU A 113 -14.38 9.18 9.07
#